data_AF-A0A9Q0GW50-F1
#
_entry.id   AF-A0A9Q0GW50-F1
#
_cell.length_a   1.000
_cell.length_b   1.000
_cell.length_c   1.000
_cell.angle_alpha   90.00
_cell.angle_beta   90.00
_cell.angle_gamma   90.00
#
_symmetry.space_group_name_H-M   'P 1'
#
loop_
_entity.id
_entity.type
_entity.pdbx_description
1 polymer ?
#
loop_
_entity_poly.entity_id
_entity_poly.type
_entity_poly.pdbx_seq_one_letter_code
_entity_poly.pdbx_strand_id
1 'polypeptide(L)'
;MDPWLALVGREWKAMHNAENGGPNEPWVMIGDFNIICYHGEKEGGGQLCKGAMMEFNDCLESNLFKDLKWEGEMLTWSNGQAGQKRIRCKLDRCLVNQSWLDHFGSWEALFDHPGILITVHAF
;
A
#
# COMPACT_ATOMS: atom_id res chain seq x y z
N MET A 1 -3.58 24.03 6.78
CA MET A 1 -4.11 22.66 6.73
C MET A 1 -3.06 21.83 6.02
N ASP A 2 -2.56 20.80 6.70
CA ASP A 2 -1.49 19.96 6.18
C ASP A 2 -2.01 19.14 4.98
N PRO A 3 -1.43 19.24 3.77
CA PRO A 3 -1.86 18.47 2.59
C PRO A 3 -1.94 16.97 2.86
N TRP A 4 -1.14 16.48 3.82
CA TRP A 4 -1.09 15.10 4.27
C TRP A 4 -2.42 14.61 4.87
N LEU A 5 -3.20 15.45 5.56
CA LEU A 5 -4.45 15.01 6.21
C LEU A 5 -5.65 14.88 5.24
N ALA A 6 -5.59 15.51 4.08
CA ALA A 6 -6.71 15.54 3.13
C ALA A 6 -6.71 14.36 2.13
N LEU A 7 -5.55 13.78 1.83
CA LEU A 7 -5.44 12.57 1.00
C LEU A 7 -5.88 11.36 1.85
N VAL A 8 -5.14 11.14 2.95
CA VAL A 8 -5.35 10.19 4.05
C VAL A 8 -6.83 10.02 4.42
N GLY A 9 -7.60 11.12 4.53
CA GLY A 9 -8.99 11.06 4.99
C GLY A 9 -9.95 10.23 4.14
N ARG A 10 -9.66 9.99 2.85
CA ARG A 10 -10.52 9.18 1.98
C ARG A 10 -10.20 7.69 2.09
N GLU A 11 -8.93 7.32 2.06
CA GLU A 11 -8.52 5.92 2.25
C GLU A 11 -8.79 5.47 3.69
N TRP A 12 -8.56 6.31 4.71
CA TRP A 12 -8.89 5.98 6.11
C TRP A 12 -10.36 5.72 6.35
N LYS A 13 -11.24 6.49 5.69
CA LYS A 13 -12.67 6.26 5.81
C LYS A 13 -13.07 4.94 5.16
N ALA A 14 -12.43 4.56 4.05
CA ALA A 14 -12.60 3.25 3.45
C ALA A 14 -12.09 2.13 4.37
N MET A 15 -10.94 2.32 5.06
CA MET A 15 -10.39 1.34 6.01
C MET A 15 -11.37 1.12 7.17
N HIS A 16 -11.88 2.21 7.75
CA HIS A 16 -12.87 2.14 8.82
C HIS A 16 -14.21 1.53 8.36
N ASN A 17 -14.64 1.79 7.13
CA ASN A 17 -15.85 1.17 6.58
C ASN A 17 -15.66 -0.34 6.31
N ALA A 18 -14.47 -0.76 5.87
CA ALA A 18 -14.13 -2.17 5.68
C ALA A 18 -14.11 -2.93 7.02
N GLU A 19 -13.60 -2.30 8.10
CA GLU A 19 -13.70 -2.83 9.47
C GLU A 19 -15.17 -2.99 9.91
N ASN A 20 -16.04 -2.05 9.55
CA ASN A 20 -17.46 -2.07 9.92
C ASN A 20 -18.29 -3.14 9.19
N GLY A 21 -17.77 -3.76 8.12
CA GLY A 21 -18.40 -4.88 7.41
C GLY A 21 -18.44 -6.18 8.22
N GLY A 22 -17.76 -6.22 9.35
CA GLY A 22 -17.61 -7.40 10.20
C GLY A 22 -16.36 -8.21 9.81
N PRO A 23 -15.77 -8.96 10.74
CA PRO A 23 -14.48 -9.63 10.54
C PRO A 23 -14.49 -10.68 9.42
N ASN A 24 -15.67 -11.19 9.06
CA ASN A 24 -15.84 -12.31 8.13
C ASN A 24 -16.09 -11.90 6.67
N GLU A 25 -16.30 -10.61 6.39
CA GLU A 25 -16.53 -10.15 5.02
C GLU A 25 -15.17 -9.96 4.32
N PRO A 26 -14.90 -10.65 3.20
CA PRO A 26 -13.65 -10.47 2.48
C PRO A 26 -13.61 -9.10 1.80
N TRP A 27 -12.53 -8.36 1.97
CA TRP A 27 -12.34 -7.08 1.27
C TRP A 27 -10.91 -6.90 0.75
N VAL A 28 -10.79 -6.05 -0.26
CA VAL A 28 -9.54 -5.60 -0.85
C VAL A 28 -9.57 -4.08 -1.00
N MET A 29 -8.45 -3.43 -0.70
CA MET A 29 -8.21 -2.01 -0.90
C MET A 29 -6.97 -1.84 -1.76
N ILE A 30 -7.13 -1.20 -2.92
CA ILE A 30 -6.01 -0.85 -3.78
C ILE A 30 -5.95 0.65 -4.00
N GLY A 31 -4.76 1.23 -3.89
CA GLY A 31 -4.54 2.63 -4.20
C GLY A 31 -3.17 3.14 -3.80
N ASP A 32 -2.96 4.43 -4.00
CA ASP A 32 -1.78 5.18 -3.59
C ASP A 32 -1.93 5.62 -2.11
N PHE A 33 -1.16 4.99 -1.22
CA PHE A 33 -1.13 5.33 0.20
C PHE A 33 -0.14 6.44 0.50
N ASN A 34 0.73 6.80 -0.46
CA ASN A 34 1.77 7.82 -0.35
C ASN A 34 2.70 7.63 0.86
N ILE A 35 2.81 6.39 1.38
CA ILE A 35 3.58 6.01 2.57
C ILE A 35 4.31 4.69 2.32
N ILE A 36 5.61 4.69 2.65
CA ILE A 36 6.42 3.48 2.75
C ILE A 36 6.34 2.87 4.16
N CYS A 37 6.47 1.55 4.27
CA CYS A 37 6.45 0.81 5.53
C CYS A 37 7.85 0.63 6.11
N TYR A 38 8.87 0.50 5.27
CA TYR A 38 10.25 0.28 5.69
C TYR A 38 11.25 0.84 4.66
N HIS A 39 12.51 1.01 5.09
CA HIS A 39 13.55 1.64 4.26
C HIS A 39 13.81 0.94 2.92
N GLY A 40 13.58 -0.38 2.83
CA GLY A 40 13.75 -1.15 1.60
C GLY A 40 12.74 -0.81 0.50
N GLU A 41 11.66 -0.10 0.83
CA GLU A 41 10.66 0.37 -0.13
C GLU A 41 11.01 1.75 -0.72
N LYS A 42 12.25 2.22 -0.51
CA LYS A 42 12.76 3.46 -1.07
C LYS A 42 14.19 3.31 -1.55
N GLU A 43 14.47 3.90 -2.71
CA GLU A 43 15.82 4.08 -3.24
C GLU A 43 16.13 5.56 -3.46
N GLY A 44 17.36 5.97 -3.11
CA GLY A 44 17.83 7.34 -3.24
C GLY A 44 17.23 8.32 -2.22
N GLY A 45 17.59 9.60 -2.32
CA GLY A 45 17.09 10.66 -1.44
C GLY A 45 17.59 10.61 0.01
N GLY A 46 16.99 11.46 0.86
CA GLY A 46 17.35 11.58 2.28
C GLY A 46 16.65 10.58 3.21
N GLN A 47 17.04 10.61 4.49
CA GLN A 47 16.40 9.85 5.56
C GLN A 47 14.90 10.13 5.66
N LEU A 48 14.17 9.10 6.08
CA LEU A 48 12.71 9.08 6.12
C LEU A 48 12.18 9.49 7.50
N CYS A 49 10.96 10.04 7.52
CA CYS A 49 10.25 10.30 8.77
C CYS A 49 9.78 8.99 9.38
N LYS A 50 10.43 8.54 10.47
CA LYS A 50 10.09 7.28 11.13
C LYS A 50 8.70 7.27 11.77
N GLY A 51 8.18 8.45 12.17
CA GLY A 51 6.88 8.56 12.83
C GLY A 51 5.72 8.12 11.95
N ALA A 52 5.61 8.67 10.74
CA ALA A 52 4.55 8.32 9.80
C ALA A 52 4.58 6.84 9.37
N MET A 53 5.79 6.27 9.21
CA MET A 53 5.92 4.83 8.90
C MET A 53 5.42 3.97 10.07
N MET A 54 5.72 4.37 11.32
CA MET A 54 5.29 3.66 12.51
C MET A 54 3.78 3.69 12.64
N GLU A 55 3.16 4.86 12.54
CA GLU A 55 1.70 5.01 12.61
C GLU A 55 0.98 4.20 11.52
N PHE A 56 1.53 4.17 10.30
CA PHE A 56 0.97 3.38 9.22
C PHE A 56 1.10 1.87 9.48
N ASN A 57 2.28 1.40 9.91
CA ASN A 57 2.49 0.00 10.24
C ASN A 57 1.63 -0.46 11.41
N ASP A 58 1.49 0.37 12.45
CA ASP A 58 0.63 0.09 13.61
C ASP A 58 -0.84 -0.07 13.16
N CYS A 59 -1.30 0.75 12.21
CA CYS A 59 -2.63 0.65 11.62
C CYS A 59 -2.83 -0.64 10.80
N LEU A 60 -1.83 -1.04 10.01
CA LEU A 60 -1.89 -2.31 9.29
C LEU A 60 -1.96 -3.49 10.26
N GLU A 61 -1.17 -3.46 11.33
CA GLU A 61 -1.13 -4.51 12.34
C GLU A 61 -2.43 -4.58 13.15
N SER A 62 -2.93 -3.43 13.64
CA SER A 62 -4.14 -3.38 14.47
C SER A 62 -5.37 -3.93 13.75
N ASN A 63 -5.41 -3.77 12.43
CA ASN A 63 -6.53 -4.19 11.61
C ASN A 63 -6.29 -5.50 10.86
N LEU A 64 -5.17 -6.18 11.13
CA LEU A 64 -4.76 -7.43 10.49
C LEU A 64 -4.71 -7.33 8.95
N PHE A 65 -4.35 -6.14 8.45
CA PHE A 65 -4.22 -5.90 7.02
C PHE A 65 -2.98 -6.61 6.49
N LYS A 66 -3.15 -7.27 5.35
CA LYS A 66 -2.09 -7.97 4.63
C LYS A 66 -1.84 -7.24 3.32
N ASP A 67 -0.63 -6.71 3.14
CA ASP A 67 -0.15 -6.25 1.84
C ASP A 67 0.10 -7.49 0.97
N LEU A 68 -0.67 -7.64 -0.11
CA LEU A 68 -0.51 -8.77 -1.03
C LEU A 68 0.90 -8.78 -1.61
N LYS A 69 1.40 -9.97 -1.92
CA LYS A 69 2.72 -10.12 -2.54
C LYS A 69 2.71 -9.55 -3.96
N TRP A 70 3.91 -9.17 -4.40
CA TRP A 70 4.15 -8.42 -5.63
C TRP A 70 4.97 -9.30 -6.57
N GLU A 71 4.58 -9.34 -7.83
CA GLU A 71 5.41 -9.86 -8.92
C GLU A 71 5.85 -8.68 -9.80
N GLY A 72 7.16 -8.55 -10.08
CA GLY A 72 7.72 -7.44 -10.87
C GLY A 72 8.43 -6.32 -10.08
N GLU A 73 8.40 -5.08 -10.60
CA GLU A 73 9.10 -3.94 -9.99
C GLU A 73 8.34 -3.41 -8.77
N MET A 74 8.93 -3.58 -7.58
CA MET A 74 8.31 -3.25 -6.29
C MET A 74 8.11 -1.73 -6.06
N LEU A 75 8.78 -0.86 -6.82
CA LEU A 75 8.73 0.59 -6.63
C LEU A 75 7.76 1.22 -7.63
N THR A 76 6.66 1.76 -7.14
CA THR A 76 5.53 2.21 -7.97
C THR A 76 5.59 3.69 -8.37
N TRP A 77 6.48 4.46 -7.73
CA TRP A 77 6.65 5.88 -7.97
C TRP A 77 8.12 6.25 -8.22
N SER A 78 8.34 7.23 -9.10
CA SER A 78 9.65 7.83 -9.38
C SER A 78 9.54 9.34 -9.48
N ASN A 79 10.55 10.06 -8.98
CA ASN A 79 10.62 11.52 -9.13
C ASN A 79 10.99 11.98 -10.55
N GLY A 80 11.15 11.06 -11.50
CA GLY A 80 11.47 11.34 -12.90
C GLY A 80 12.90 11.80 -13.16
N GLN A 81 13.75 11.84 -12.13
CA GLN A 81 15.15 12.26 -12.27
C GLN A 81 16.08 11.08 -12.57
N ALA A 82 17.26 11.40 -13.11
CA ALA A 82 18.30 10.41 -13.42
C ALA A 82 19.49 10.48 -12.44
N GLY A 83 20.33 9.44 -12.49
CA GLY A 83 21.56 9.35 -11.69
C GLY A 83 21.32 9.47 -10.18
N GLN A 84 22.20 10.19 -9.49
CA GLN A 84 22.19 10.35 -8.03
C GLN A 84 20.99 11.13 -7.48
N LYS A 85 20.22 11.81 -8.35
CA LYS A 85 19.01 12.53 -7.96
C LYS A 85 17.74 11.69 -8.09
N ARG A 86 17.84 10.49 -8.66
CA ARG A 86 16.70 9.59 -8.80
C ARG A 86 16.23 9.12 -7.43
N ILE A 87 14.93 9.22 -7.22
CA ILE A 87 14.25 8.66 -6.06
C ILE A 87 13.14 7.76 -6.57
N ARG A 88 13.08 6.53 -6.05
CA ARG A 88 12.01 5.57 -6.32
C ARG A 88 11.40 5.10 -5.01
N CYS A 89 10.08 4.95 -4.94
CA CYS A 89 9.35 4.55 -3.74
C CYS A 89 8.22 3.57 -4.09
N LYS A 90 7.88 2.68 -3.16
CA LYS A 90 6.61 1.94 -3.19
C LYS A 90 5.54 2.75 -2.46
N LEU A 91 4.60 3.34 -3.21
CA LEU A 91 3.54 4.17 -2.63
C LEU A 91 2.15 3.54 -2.82
N ASP A 92 1.96 2.77 -3.88
CA ASP A 92 0.73 2.03 -4.12
C ASP A 92 0.73 0.72 -3.34
N ARG A 93 -0.42 0.29 -2.83
CA ARG A 93 -0.59 -1.00 -2.14
C ARG A 93 -1.89 -1.67 -2.47
N CYS A 94 -1.91 -3.00 -2.36
CA CYS A 94 -3.10 -3.83 -2.38
C CYS A 94 -3.21 -4.50 -1.00
N LEU A 95 -4.10 -3.97 -0.15
CA LEU A 95 -4.33 -4.45 1.20
C LEU A 95 -5.57 -5.35 1.23
N VAL A 96 -5.50 -6.47 1.93
CA VAL A 96 -6.62 -7.39 2.13
C VAL A 96 -6.75 -7.77 3.60
N ASN A 97 -7.93 -8.25 4.02
CA ASN A 97 -8.07 -8.94 5.30
C ASN A 97 -7.84 -10.45 5.19
N GLN A 98 -7.79 -11.11 6.34
CA GLN A 98 -7.68 -12.57 6.41
C GLN A 98 -8.84 -13.29 5.71
N SER A 99 -10.07 -12.77 5.84
CA SER A 99 -11.25 -13.36 5.18
C SER A 99 -11.12 -13.39 3.65
N TRP A 100 -10.48 -12.38 3.05
CA TRP A 100 -10.15 -12.42 1.62
C TRP A 100 -9.19 -13.56 1.29
N LEU A 101 -8.11 -13.72 2.06
CA LEU A 101 -7.15 -14.82 1.86
C LEU A 101 -7.78 -16.19 2.07
N ASP A 102 -8.68 -16.33 3.03
CA ASP A 102 -9.37 -17.59 3.32
C ASP A 102 -10.36 -17.98 2.22
N HIS A 103 -11.09 -17.01 1.66
CA HIS A 103 -12.08 -17.25 0.60
C HIS A 103 -11.44 -17.44 -0.77
N PHE A 104 -10.40 -16.66 -1.05
CA PHE A 104 -9.88 -16.53 -2.39
C PHE A 104 -8.48 -17.15 -2.55
N GLY A 105 -7.78 -17.50 -1.48
CA GLY A 105 -6.45 -18.11 -1.52
C GLY A 105 -5.30 -17.11 -1.63
N SER A 106 -4.19 -17.55 -2.25
CA SER A 106 -3.03 -16.68 -2.49
C SER A 106 -3.21 -15.87 -3.76
N TRP A 107 -2.91 -14.57 -3.69
CA TRP A 107 -3.00 -13.64 -4.81
C TRP A 107 -1.75 -12.77 -4.85
N GLU A 108 -1.44 -12.29 -6.05
CA GLU A 108 -0.41 -11.30 -6.29
C GLU A 108 -1.00 -10.08 -6.98
N ALA A 109 -0.48 -8.91 -6.62
CA ALA A 109 -0.83 -7.66 -7.26
C ALA A 109 0.24 -7.30 -8.30
N LEU A 110 -0.19 -7.13 -9.54
CA LEU A 110 0.64 -6.56 -10.61
C LEU A 110 0.35 -5.06 -10.70
N PHE A 111 1.39 -4.25 -10.79
CA PHE A 111 1.30 -2.81 -11.01
C PHE A 111 2.12 -2.45 -12.24
N ASP A 112 1.45 -2.07 -13.33
CA ASP A 112 2.10 -1.54 -14.53
C ASP A 112 2.13 0.00 -14.48
N HIS A 113 3.27 0.60 -14.82
CA HIS A 113 3.41 2.06 -14.82
C HIS A 113 3.10 2.57 -16.24
N PRO A 114 2.22 3.58 -16.46
CA PRO A 114 1.75 4.61 -15.54
C PRO A 114 0.27 4.44 -15.14
N GLY A 115 -0.27 3.23 -15.23
CA GLY A 115 -1.68 2.95 -14.99
C GLY A 115 -1.83 1.63 -14.26
N ILE A 116 -2.32 1.69 -13.03
CA ILE A 116 -2.56 0.55 -12.15
C ILE A 116 -3.44 -0.49 -12.90
N LEU A 117 -2.81 -1.48 -13.53
CA LEU A 117 -3.47 -2.68 -14.05
C LEU A 117 -3.30 -3.78 -13.01
N ILE A 118 -4.28 -3.88 -12.10
CA ILE A 118 -4.32 -4.94 -11.10
C ILE A 118 -4.86 -6.17 -11.81
N THR A 119 -3.96 -7.02 -12.29
CA THR A 119 -4.36 -8.37 -12.68
C THR A 119 -4.19 -9.24 -11.45
N VAL A 120 -5.31 -9.64 -10.86
CA VAL A 120 -5.33 -10.53 -9.70
C VAL A 120 -5.35 -11.96 -10.26
N HIS A 121 -4.28 -12.73 -10.05
CA HIS A 121 -4.22 -14.14 -10.44
C HIS A 121 -4.42 -15.04 -9.21
N ALA A 122 -5.41 -15.92 -9.28
CA ALA A 122 -5.57 -17.01 -8.31
C ALA A 122 -4.66 -18.17 -8.71
N PHE A 123 -3.95 -18.76 -7.74
CA PHE A 123 -3.16 -19.98 -7.92
C PHE A 123 -3.99 -21.24 -7.65
#